data_AF-A0A5K1JYA5-F1
#
_entry.id   AF-A0A5K1JYA5-F1
#
_cell.length_a   1.000
_cell.length_b   1.000
_cell.length_c   1.000
_cell.angle_alpha   90.00
_cell.angle_beta   90.00
_cell.angle_gamma   90.00
#
_symmetry.space_group_name_H-M   'P 1'
#
loop_
_entity.id
_entity.type
_entity.pdbx_description
1 polymer ?
#
loop_
_entity_poly.entity_id
_entity_poly.type
_entity_poly.pdbx_seq_one_letter_code
_entity_poly.pdbx_strand_id
1 'polypeptide(L)'
;MLSRVVLPTTAQIHVDVTDDASLSDAVPLDASAVQAALSATNCVGILRVSNTLAILCSAGETETALLTVSLRATEPRTGTGPRLAPDDLVRFFRHKPGAPVVVVVLGELDSRDVPALDLRAFPGLLGLIAKGSIGHHVLKQLARTDCNDDGDGGGGVHGVPSRRPICPELETLNLEFAFPFNV
;
A
#
# COMPACT_ATOMS: atom_id res chain seq x y z
N MET A 1 13.65 -17.07 -12.26
CA MET A 1 14.93 -16.58 -12.82
C MET A 1 15.55 -15.47 -11.96
N LEU A 2 14.77 -14.50 -11.45
CA LEU A 2 15.24 -13.46 -10.53
C LEU A 2 15.77 -13.99 -9.18
N SER A 3 15.26 -15.13 -8.69
CA SER A 3 15.74 -15.78 -7.45
C SER A 3 17.20 -16.26 -7.48
N ARG A 4 17.86 -16.24 -8.64
CA ARG A 4 19.28 -16.59 -8.81
C ARG A 4 20.19 -15.39 -9.06
N VAL A 5 19.64 -14.18 -9.18
CA VAL A 5 20.39 -12.97 -9.48
C VAL A 5 20.74 -12.25 -8.18
N VAL A 6 22.03 -12.11 -7.90
CA VAL A 6 22.53 -11.28 -6.79
C VAL A 6 22.73 -9.87 -7.32
N LEU A 7 21.87 -8.95 -6.90
CA LEU A 7 21.98 -7.54 -7.23
C LEU A 7 22.59 -6.76 -6.05
N PRO A 8 23.32 -5.65 -6.31
CA PRO A 8 23.69 -4.70 -5.27
C PRO A 8 22.46 -4.22 -4.50
N THR A 9 22.62 -3.88 -3.21
CA THR A 9 21.54 -3.33 -2.37
C THR A 9 21.04 -1.97 -2.86
N THR A 10 21.81 -1.30 -3.74
CA THR A 10 21.44 -0.04 -4.40
C THR A 10 20.76 -0.25 -5.76
N ALA A 11 20.57 -1.50 -6.19
CA ALA A 11 19.94 -1.78 -7.47
C ALA A 11 18.47 -1.34 -7.44
N GLN A 12 18.08 -0.61 -8.48
CA GLN A 12 16.70 -0.20 -8.69
C GLN A 12 16.00 -1.29 -9.50
N ILE A 13 14.96 -1.86 -8.91
CA ILE A 13 14.18 -2.93 -9.52
C ILE A 13 12.90 -2.31 -10.05
N HIS A 14 12.71 -2.39 -11.37
CA HIS A 14 11.48 -1.96 -12.03
C HIS A 14 10.71 -3.20 -12.48
N VAL A 15 9.48 -3.34 -12.01
CA VAL A 15 8.55 -4.39 -12.40
C VAL A 15 7.39 -3.74 -13.13
N ASP A 16 7.33 -3.96 -14.45
CA ASP A 16 6.22 -3.51 -15.28
C ASP A 16 5.25 -4.67 -15.49
N VAL A 17 4.01 -4.48 -15.07
CA VAL A 17 2.95 -5.48 -15.13
C VAL A 17 1.90 -5.00 -16.13
N THR A 18 1.61 -5.85 -17.12
CA THR A 18 0.51 -5.67 -18.06
C THR A 18 -0.56 -6.75 -17.80
N ASP A 19 -1.78 -6.53 -18.28
CA ASP A 19 -2.84 -7.57 -18.32
C ASP A 19 -3.50 -7.93 -16.98
N ASP A 20 -3.71 -6.95 -16.10
CA ASP A 20 -4.53 -7.06 -14.87
C ASP A 20 -4.07 -8.11 -13.83
N ALA A 21 -2.81 -8.54 -13.88
CA ALA A 21 -2.24 -9.40 -12.84
C ALA A 21 -2.20 -8.70 -11.47
N SER A 22 -2.41 -9.45 -10.39
CA SER A 22 -2.31 -8.92 -9.03
C SER A 22 -0.86 -8.54 -8.71
N LEU A 23 -0.66 -7.58 -7.82
CA LEU A 23 0.65 -7.13 -7.36
C LEU A 23 1.47 -8.31 -6.79
N SER A 24 0.81 -9.15 -6.01
CA SER A 24 1.43 -10.31 -5.36
C SER A 24 1.86 -11.39 -6.35
N ASP A 25 1.13 -11.56 -7.46
CA ASP A 25 1.46 -12.54 -8.50
C ASP A 25 2.54 -12.01 -9.47
N ALA A 26 2.50 -10.70 -9.74
CA ALA A 26 3.37 -10.09 -10.72
C ALA A 26 4.79 -9.83 -10.20
N VAL A 27 4.95 -9.66 -8.89
CA VAL A 27 6.24 -9.45 -8.26
C VAL A 27 6.72 -10.77 -7.65
N PRO A 28 7.89 -11.30 -8.07
CA PRO A 28 8.43 -12.53 -7.49
C PRO A 28 8.98 -12.25 -6.09
N LEU A 29 8.12 -12.36 -5.08
CA LEU A 29 8.47 -12.16 -3.68
C LEU A 29 9.51 -13.16 -3.17
N ASP A 30 9.72 -14.28 -3.86
CA ASP A 30 10.78 -15.26 -3.54
C ASP A 30 12.17 -14.81 -4.04
N ALA A 31 12.26 -13.77 -4.87
CA ALA A 31 13.53 -13.28 -5.38
C ALA A 31 14.32 -12.53 -4.30
N SER A 32 15.59 -12.93 -4.09
CA SER A 32 16.48 -12.34 -3.07
C SER A 32 16.65 -10.83 -3.24
N ALA A 33 16.75 -10.34 -4.48
CA ALA A 33 16.86 -8.91 -4.76
C ALA A 33 15.60 -8.12 -4.40
N VAL A 34 14.41 -8.68 -4.66
CA VAL A 34 13.13 -8.08 -4.25
C VAL A 34 13.00 -8.07 -2.74
N GLN A 35 13.37 -9.16 -2.08
CA GLN A 35 13.41 -9.24 -0.61
C GLN A 35 14.39 -8.24 0.01
N ALA A 36 15.56 -8.02 -0.60
CA ALA A 36 16.52 -7.02 -0.13
C ALA A 36 15.97 -5.60 -0.28
N ALA A 37 15.36 -5.26 -1.42
CA ALA A 37 14.71 -3.97 -1.64
C ALA A 37 13.57 -3.74 -0.64
N LEU A 38 12.69 -4.74 -0.46
CA LEU A 38 11.62 -4.70 0.52
C LEU A 38 12.15 -4.59 1.95
N SER A 39 13.26 -5.26 2.29
CA SER A 39 13.89 -5.17 3.61
C SER A 39 14.31 -3.75 3.96
N ALA A 40 14.94 -3.07 3.01
CA ALA A 40 15.39 -1.69 3.14
C ALA A 40 14.26 -0.65 3.03
N THR A 41 13.06 -1.06 2.60
CA THR A 41 11.93 -0.16 2.42
C THR A 41 11.37 0.29 3.77
N ASN A 42 11.28 1.59 3.98
CA ASN A 42 10.61 2.22 5.13
C ASN A 42 9.55 3.26 4.68
N CYS A 43 9.54 3.63 3.40
CA CYS A 43 8.62 4.57 2.80
C CYS A 43 7.97 3.96 1.55
N VAL A 44 6.65 4.12 1.42
CA VAL A 44 5.90 3.61 0.26
C VAL A 44 5.09 4.72 -0.39
N GLY A 45 5.30 4.96 -1.68
CA GLY A 45 4.48 5.81 -2.52
C GLY A 45 3.48 5.00 -3.33
N ILE A 46 2.20 5.38 -3.33
CA ILE A 46 1.16 4.79 -4.19
C ILE A 46 0.54 5.91 -5.01
N LEU A 47 0.82 5.90 -6.32
CA LEU A 47 0.53 7.00 -7.21
C LEU A 47 -0.18 6.50 -8.47
N ARG A 48 -1.21 7.22 -8.91
CA ARG A 48 -1.78 7.01 -10.24
C ARG A 48 -1.27 8.07 -11.22
N VAL A 49 -0.73 7.61 -12.35
CA VAL A 49 -0.26 8.47 -13.44
C VAL A 49 -0.90 7.97 -14.74
N SER A 50 -1.87 8.72 -15.25
CA SER A 50 -2.67 8.32 -16.42
C SER A 50 -3.28 6.92 -16.25
N ASN A 51 -2.90 5.96 -17.10
CA ASN A 51 -3.37 4.56 -17.06
C ASN A 51 -2.43 3.62 -16.32
N THR A 52 -1.58 4.17 -15.43
CA THR A 52 -0.62 3.42 -14.64
C THR A 52 -0.85 3.66 -13.16
N LEU A 53 -0.85 2.58 -12.38
CA LEU A 53 -0.77 2.64 -10.92
C LEU A 53 0.63 2.20 -10.51
N ALA A 54 1.36 3.08 -9.85
CA ALA A 54 2.74 2.87 -9.44
C ALA A 54 2.84 2.69 -7.92
N ILE A 55 3.56 1.65 -7.49
CA ILE A 55 3.97 1.42 -6.11
C ILE A 55 5.48 1.59 -6.02
N LEU A 56 5.89 2.59 -5.25
CA LEU A 56 7.28 3.00 -5.07
C LEU A 56 7.71 2.61 -3.67
N CYS A 57 8.76 1.82 -3.55
CA CYS A 57 9.32 1.39 -2.27
C CYS A 57 10.72 2.00 -2.12
N SER A 58 10.94 2.81 -1.09
CA SER A 58 12.20 3.54 -0.86
C SER A 58 12.67 3.43 0.60
N ALA A 59 13.96 3.71 0.83
CA ALA A 59 14.58 3.77 2.17
C ALA A 59 14.50 5.18 2.82
N GLY A 60 13.73 6.09 2.21
CA GLY A 60 13.35 7.40 2.75
C GLY A 60 12.38 8.13 1.82
N GLU A 61 11.75 9.21 2.31
CA GLU A 61 10.70 9.96 1.58
C GLU A 61 11.22 10.62 0.29
N THR A 62 12.46 11.14 0.32
CA THR A 62 13.10 11.80 -0.83
C THR A 62 14.15 10.92 -1.52
N GLU A 63 14.26 9.66 -1.12
CA GLU A 63 15.23 8.73 -1.70
C GLU A 63 14.70 8.06 -2.96
N THR A 64 15.62 7.64 -3.83
CA THR A 64 15.26 6.94 -5.06
C THR A 64 14.60 5.60 -4.75
N ALA A 65 13.55 5.25 -5.50
CA ALA A 65 12.83 4.00 -5.29
C ALA A 65 13.75 2.79 -5.54
N LEU A 66 13.84 1.91 -4.55
CA LEU A 66 14.57 0.64 -4.62
C LEU A 66 13.77 -0.40 -5.41
N LEU A 67 12.44 -0.38 -5.25
CA LEU A 67 11.51 -1.19 -6.02
C LEU A 67 10.38 -0.30 -6.53
N THR A 68 10.19 -0.30 -7.84
CA THR A 68 9.06 0.34 -8.51
C THR A 68 8.22 -0.73 -9.18
N VAL A 69 6.95 -0.83 -8.82
CA VAL A 69 5.99 -1.71 -9.48
C VAL A 69 4.98 -0.85 -10.23
N SER A 70 4.93 -0.99 -11.54
CA SER A 70 4.01 -0.27 -12.43
C SER A 70 2.96 -1.23 -12.95
N LEU A 71 1.71 -1.04 -12.52
CA LEU A 71 0.56 -1.78 -13.03
C LEU A 71 -0.08 -0.99 -14.16
N ARG A 72 -0.13 -1.55 -15.37
CA ARG A 72 -0.68 -0.93 -16.58
C ARG A 72 -1.84 -1.75 -17.14
N ALA A 73 -2.93 -1.07 -17.51
CA ALA A 73 -4.00 -1.70 -18.29
C ALA A 73 -3.67 -1.64 -19.79
N THR A 74 -3.71 -2.79 -20.45
CA THR A 74 -3.36 -2.97 -21.87
C THR A 74 -4.42 -2.41 -22.82
N GLU A 75 -5.67 -2.32 -22.37
CA GLU A 75 -6.73 -1.60 -23.07
C GLU A 75 -7.56 -0.79 -22.05
N PRO A 76 -7.93 0.47 -22.35
CA PRO A 76 -8.96 1.18 -21.60
C PRO A 76 -10.33 0.56 -21.94
N ARG A 77 -10.53 -0.73 -21.64
CA ARG A 77 -11.84 -1.37 -21.75
C ARG A 77 -12.76 -0.66 -20.76
N THR A 78 -13.70 0.11 -21.30
CA THR A 78 -14.91 0.62 -20.63
C THR A 78 -14.78 0.82 -19.12
N GLY A 79 -13.93 1.75 -18.69
CA GLY A 79 -13.91 2.25 -17.31
C GLY A 79 -13.09 1.44 -16.29
N THR A 80 -12.40 0.37 -16.69
CA THR A 80 -11.48 -0.38 -15.84
C THR A 80 -10.03 -0.06 -16.23
N GLY A 81 -9.40 0.91 -15.55
CA GLY A 81 -7.93 1.05 -15.57
C GLY A 81 -7.27 -0.07 -14.73
N PRO A 82 -5.94 -0.08 -14.57
CA PRO A 82 -5.28 -1.08 -13.72
C PRO A 82 -5.84 -0.98 -12.31
N ARG A 83 -6.07 -2.11 -11.64
CA ARG A 83 -6.63 -2.14 -10.28
C ARG A 83 -5.74 -2.99 -9.40
N LEU A 84 -5.42 -2.47 -8.22
CA LEU A 84 -5.02 -3.34 -7.12
C LEU A 84 -6.25 -4.13 -6.67
N ALA A 85 -6.07 -5.42 -6.42
CA ALA A 85 -7.14 -6.19 -5.80
C ALA A 85 -7.32 -5.75 -4.33
N PRO A 86 -8.52 -5.91 -3.75
CA PRO A 86 -8.68 -5.81 -2.30
C PRO A 86 -7.69 -6.74 -1.60
N ASP A 87 -7.08 -6.25 -0.51
CA ASP A 87 -6.05 -6.93 0.29
C ASP A 87 -4.70 -7.17 -0.41
N ASP A 88 -4.51 -6.75 -1.66
CA ASP A 88 -3.28 -7.04 -2.40
C ASP A 88 -2.05 -6.38 -1.75
N LEU A 89 -2.20 -5.14 -1.28
CA LEU A 89 -1.19 -4.47 -0.46
C LEU A 89 -0.90 -5.23 0.83
N VAL A 90 -1.95 -5.74 1.49
CA VAL A 90 -1.81 -6.51 2.73
C VAL A 90 -1.00 -7.76 2.45
N ARG A 91 -1.33 -8.51 1.38
CA ARG A 91 -0.60 -9.73 0.99
C ARG A 91 0.85 -9.43 0.62
N PHE A 92 1.06 -8.38 -0.16
CA PHE A 92 2.38 -7.96 -0.62
C PHE A 92 3.32 -7.58 0.52
N PHE A 93 2.82 -6.83 1.51
CA PHE A 93 3.63 -6.37 2.65
C PHE A 93 3.58 -7.30 3.87
N ARG A 94 2.70 -8.32 3.89
CA ARG A 94 2.50 -9.23 5.04
C ARG A 94 3.78 -9.84 5.59
N HIS A 95 4.67 -10.24 4.69
CA HIS A 95 5.92 -10.92 5.02
C HIS A 95 7.15 -10.07 4.70
N LYS A 96 6.98 -8.75 4.63
CA LYS A 96 8.10 -7.84 4.40
C LYS A 96 9.15 -8.07 5.51
N PRO A 97 10.40 -8.42 5.17
CA PRO A 97 11.48 -8.51 6.14
C PRO A 97 11.93 -7.11 6.59
N GLY A 98 12.68 -7.03 7.69
CA GLY A 98 13.32 -5.80 8.14
C GLY A 98 12.38 -4.82 8.85
N ALA A 99 12.68 -3.52 8.76
CA ALA A 99 11.94 -2.47 9.45
C ALA A 99 10.51 -2.33 8.89
N PRO A 100 9.52 -1.90 9.68
CA PRO A 100 8.18 -1.62 9.17
C PRO A 100 8.20 -0.44 8.18
N VAL A 101 7.17 -0.36 7.33
CA VAL A 101 6.89 0.85 6.57
C VAL A 101 6.33 1.89 7.54
N VAL A 102 7.05 3.01 7.67
CA VAL A 102 6.72 4.09 8.62
C VAL A 102 6.12 5.30 7.92
N VAL A 103 6.32 5.47 6.61
CA VAL A 103 5.73 6.57 5.83
C VAL A 103 5.00 6.03 4.60
N VAL A 104 3.78 6.51 4.36
CA VAL A 104 3.02 6.23 3.15
C VAL A 104 2.60 7.53 2.49
N VAL A 105 2.83 7.63 1.18
CA VAL A 105 2.43 8.76 0.35
C VAL A 105 1.42 8.28 -0.68
N LEU A 106 0.24 8.88 -0.69
CA LEU A 106 -0.87 8.57 -1.59
C LEU A 106 -1.15 9.79 -2.46
N GLY A 107 -1.18 9.60 -3.77
CA GLY A 107 -1.37 10.70 -4.71
C GLY A 107 -2.13 10.31 -5.96
N GLU A 108 -2.99 11.23 -6.43
CA GLU A 108 -3.74 11.11 -7.69
C GLU A 108 -4.66 9.88 -7.78
N LEU A 109 -5.00 9.24 -6.65
CA LEU A 109 -5.84 8.07 -6.60
C LEU A 109 -7.32 8.42 -6.73
N ASP A 110 -8.06 7.58 -7.46
CA ASP A 110 -9.50 7.75 -7.70
C ASP A 110 -10.35 6.71 -6.94
N SER A 111 -11.68 6.85 -7.03
CA SER A 111 -12.63 5.98 -6.31
C SER A 111 -12.55 4.49 -6.67
N ARG A 112 -11.91 4.13 -7.79
CA ARG A 112 -11.69 2.75 -8.22
C ARG A 112 -10.46 2.12 -7.56
N ASP A 113 -9.49 2.94 -7.15
CA ASP A 113 -8.26 2.49 -6.46
C ASP A 113 -8.48 2.37 -4.95
N VAL A 114 -9.32 3.25 -4.43
CA VAL A 114 -9.72 3.34 -3.02
C VAL A 114 -10.04 1.98 -2.37
N PRO A 115 -10.87 1.08 -2.94
CA PRO A 115 -11.20 -0.19 -2.29
C PRO A 115 -9.99 -1.10 -2.02
N ALA A 116 -8.90 -0.92 -2.77
CA ALA A 116 -7.69 -1.70 -2.67
C ALA A 116 -6.67 -1.10 -1.69
N LEU A 117 -6.86 0.16 -1.29
CA LEU A 117 -6.05 0.77 -0.25
C LEU A 117 -6.54 0.32 1.12
N ASP A 118 -5.78 -0.59 1.72
CA ASP A 118 -5.98 -1.08 3.08
C ASP A 118 -4.75 -0.76 3.94
N LEU A 119 -4.94 0.10 4.95
CA LEU A 119 -3.88 0.56 5.84
C LEU A 119 -3.39 -0.53 6.80
N ARG A 120 -4.11 -1.67 6.92
CA ARG A 120 -3.63 -2.84 7.67
C ARG A 120 -2.34 -3.43 7.08
N ALA A 121 -2.01 -3.09 5.85
CA ALA A 121 -0.71 -3.42 5.24
C ALA A 121 0.46 -2.73 5.95
N PHE A 122 0.21 -1.65 6.70
CA PHE A 122 1.22 -0.79 7.32
C PHE A 122 0.93 -0.56 8.81
N PRO A 123 1.08 -1.57 9.68
CA PRO A 123 0.75 -1.45 11.10
C PRO A 123 1.68 -0.48 11.87
N GLY A 124 2.93 -0.33 11.44
CA GLY A 124 3.93 0.58 12.04
C GLY A 124 3.97 1.97 11.38
N LEU A 125 2.85 2.39 10.77
CA LEU A 125 2.78 3.65 10.04
C LEU A 125 2.83 4.84 11.02
N LEU A 126 3.87 5.68 10.88
CA LEU A 126 4.06 6.92 11.65
C LEU A 126 3.59 8.16 10.87
N GLY A 127 3.73 8.14 9.55
CA GLY A 127 3.41 9.27 8.68
C GLY A 127 2.53 8.86 7.49
N LEU A 128 1.43 9.56 7.29
CA LEU A 128 0.56 9.35 6.13
C LEU A 128 0.30 10.68 5.42
N ILE A 129 0.67 10.74 4.14
CA ILE A 129 0.44 11.89 3.27
C ILE A 129 -0.56 11.44 2.21
N ALA A 130 -1.72 12.08 2.15
CA ALA A 130 -2.75 11.76 1.17
C ALA A 130 -3.18 13.00 0.41
N LYS A 131 -3.03 12.97 -0.91
CA LYS A 131 -3.37 14.07 -1.81
C LYS A 131 -4.61 13.76 -2.65
N GLY A 132 -5.45 14.77 -2.82
CA GLY A 132 -6.62 14.71 -3.69
C GLY A 132 -7.80 13.98 -3.05
N SER A 133 -8.54 13.22 -3.87
CA SER A 133 -9.85 12.67 -3.48
C SER A 133 -9.78 11.54 -2.45
N ILE A 134 -8.59 10.98 -2.20
CA ILE A 134 -8.43 9.80 -1.34
C ILE A 134 -8.45 10.12 0.16
N GLY A 135 -8.30 11.39 0.57
CA GLY A 135 -8.27 11.77 1.99
C GLY A 135 -9.50 11.29 2.78
N HIS A 136 -10.69 11.33 2.17
CA HIS A 136 -11.91 10.82 2.81
C HIS A 136 -11.87 9.30 3.04
N HIS A 137 -11.30 8.53 2.11
CA HIS A 137 -11.15 7.09 2.27
C HIS A 137 -10.11 6.75 3.34
N VAL A 138 -8.99 7.48 3.38
CA VAL A 138 -7.99 7.34 4.45
C VAL A 138 -8.63 7.52 5.82
N LEU A 139 -9.43 8.58 5.99
CA LEU A 139 -10.16 8.80 7.26
C LEU A 139 -11.11 7.65 7.58
N LYS A 140 -11.82 7.11 6.58
CA LYS A 140 -12.66 5.93 6.76
C LYS A 140 -11.87 4.70 7.18
N GLN A 141 -10.69 4.46 6.60
CA GLN A 141 -9.82 3.35 6.97
C GLN A 141 -9.31 3.53 8.40
N LEU A 142 -8.79 4.71 8.76
CA LEU A 142 -8.31 4.98 10.12
C LEU A 142 -9.42 4.89 11.18
N ALA A 143 -10.67 5.21 10.82
CA ALA A 143 -11.83 5.06 11.69
C ALA A 143 -12.32 3.62 11.83
N ARG A 144 -11.90 2.69 10.95
CA ARG A 144 -12.17 1.27 11.14
C ARG A 144 -11.38 0.80 12.35
N THR A 145 -12.02 -0.04 13.14
CA THR A 145 -11.40 -0.72 14.27
C THR A 145 -11.35 -2.19 13.91
N ASP A 146 -10.19 -2.82 14.06
CA ASP A 146 -10.10 -4.27 13.92
C ASP A 146 -10.94 -4.89 15.04
N CYS A 147 -12.09 -5.44 14.66
CA CYS A 147 -12.86 -6.32 15.53
C CYS A 147 -12.20 -7.70 15.40
N ASN A 148 -11.47 -8.15 16.43
CA ASN A 148 -11.18 -9.57 16.56
C ASN A 148 -12.53 -10.28 16.70
N ASP A 149 -13.02 -10.87 15.62
CA ASP A 149 -14.04 -11.91 15.68
C ASP A 149 -13.33 -13.22 16.04
N ASP A 150 -12.66 -13.24 17.20
CA ASP A 150 -12.20 -14.48 17.83
C ASP A 150 -13.43 -15.09 18.52
N GLY A 151 -14.36 -15.56 17.71
CA GLY A 151 -15.45 -16.41 18.15
C GLY A 151 -14.92 -17.80 18.45
N ASP A 152 -14.23 -17.97 19.58
CA ASP A 152 -14.19 -19.27 20.25
C ASP A 152 -14.70 -19.15 21.70
N GLY A 153 -15.57 -20.08 22.05
CA GLY A 153 -16.56 -19.96 23.10
C GLY A 153 -15.99 -19.86 24.52
N GLY A 154 -16.74 -19.14 25.37
CA GLY A 154 -16.54 -19.20 26.82
C GLY A 154 -17.08 -17.95 27.48
N GLY A 155 -18.22 -18.08 28.17
CA GLY A 155 -18.93 -16.95 28.74
C GLY A 155 -18.12 -16.13 29.75
N GLY A 156 -18.51 -14.86 29.89
CA GLY A 156 -18.20 -14.09 31.10
C GLY A 156 -17.88 -12.63 30.85
N VAL A 157 -18.82 -11.78 31.30
CA VAL A 157 -18.63 -10.37 31.69
C VAL A 157 -18.47 -9.37 30.53
N HIS A 158 -19.20 -8.26 30.65
CA HIS A 158 -19.17 -7.07 29.78
C HIS A 158 -17.73 -6.63 29.42
N GLY A 159 -17.17 -7.19 28.36
CA GLY A 159 -16.00 -6.67 27.68
C GLY A 159 -16.45 -5.64 26.64
N VAL A 160 -16.12 -4.37 26.85
CA VAL A 160 -16.16 -3.38 25.76
C VAL A 160 -15.33 -3.97 24.61
N PRO A 161 -15.86 -4.04 23.37
CA PRO A 161 -15.07 -4.53 22.24
C PRO A 161 -13.77 -3.72 22.20
N SER A 162 -12.63 -4.39 22.37
CA SER A 162 -11.33 -3.76 22.37
C SER A 162 -11.08 -3.25 20.96
N ARG A 163 -11.52 -2.02 20.68
CA ARG A 163 -11.32 -1.33 19.41
C ARG A 163 -9.83 -1.06 19.26
N ARG A 164 -9.13 -1.89 18.48
CA ARG A 164 -7.73 -1.64 18.13
C ARG A 164 -7.70 -0.71 16.92
N PRO A 165 -7.02 0.45 17.01
CA PRO A 165 -6.82 1.31 15.84
C PRO A 165 -5.90 0.60 14.83
N ILE A 166 -6.14 0.81 13.53
CA ILE A 166 -5.37 0.17 12.45
C ILE A 166 -3.91 0.65 12.40
N CYS A 167 -3.67 1.93 12.71
CA CYS A 167 -2.33 2.52 12.81
C CYS A 167 -2.17 3.17 14.19
N PRO A 168 -1.87 2.39 15.25
CA PRO A 168 -1.77 2.91 16.62
C PRO A 168 -0.64 3.92 16.80
N GLU A 169 0.41 3.82 15.98
CA GLU A 169 1.64 4.62 16.07
C GLU A 169 1.61 5.85 15.14
N LEU A 170 0.47 6.16 14.50
CA LEU A 170 0.38 7.27 13.55
C LEU A 170 0.59 8.61 14.28
N GLU A 171 1.72 9.26 14.01
CA GLU A 171 2.08 10.56 14.59
C GLU A 171 1.69 11.72 13.67
N THR A 172 1.87 11.55 12.36
CA THR A 172 1.65 12.61 11.36
C THR A 172 0.64 12.18 10.31
N LEU A 173 -0.41 12.98 10.12
CA LEU A 173 -1.42 12.81 9.08
C LEU A 173 -1.57 14.10 8.28
N ASN A 174 -1.12 14.09 7.03
CA ASN A 174 -1.24 15.20 6.09
C ASN A 174 -2.29 14.87 5.03
N LEU A 175 -3.43 15.55 5.08
CA LEU A 175 -4.51 15.40 4.10
C LEU A 175 -4.63 16.67 3.28
N GLU A 176 -4.38 16.56 1.98
CA GLU A 176 -4.58 17.65 1.03
C GLU A 176 -5.89 17.42 0.26
N PHE A 177 -6.90 18.25 0.58
CA PHE A 177 -8.20 18.19 -0.08
C PHE A 177 -8.26 19.19 -1.24
N ALA A 178 -8.51 18.68 -2.45
CA ALA A 178 -8.87 19.51 -3.58
C ALA A 178 -10.40 19.68 -3.60
N PHE A 179 -10.88 20.87 -3.26
CA PHE A 179 -12.30 21.22 -3.40
C PHE A 179 -12.51 21.86 -4.78
N PRO A 180 -13.28 21.24 -5.69
CA PRO A 180 -13.65 21.92 -6.92
C PRO A 180 -14.56 23.10 -6.57
N PHE A 181 -14.08 24.33 -6.78
CA PHE A 181 -14.94 25.51 -6.78
C PHE A 181 -15.79 25.45 -8.05
N ASN A 182 -17.05 25.01 -7.92
CA ASN A 182 -18.03 25.24 -8.98
C ASN A 182 -18.33 26.74 -9.02
N VAL A 183 -17.89 27.41 -10.08
CA VAL A 183 -18.28 28.79 -10.44
C VAL A 183 -19.46 28.69 -11.41
#